data_AF-A0A382TRW0-F1
#
_entry.id   AF-A0A382TRW0-F1
#
_cell.length_a   1.000
_cell.length_b   1.000
_cell.length_c   1.000
_cell.angle_alpha   90.00
_cell.angle_beta   90.00
_cell.angle_gamma   90.00
#
_symmetry.space_group_name_H-M   'P 1'
#
loop_
_entity.id
_entity.type
_entity.pdbx_description
1 polymer ?
#
loop_
_entity_poly.entity_id
_entity_poly.type
_entity_poly.pdbx_seq_one_letter_code
_entity_poly.pdbx_strand_id
1 'polypeptide(L)'
;MQNKASNKAEKTLTENAVRGNILDRNGNILAIDLIQKRVNLDPMIIQDEYIPLLAEALLIPIEEFKETIENKRANERKYFIVKKNLKVTDPILKNIAKLKQKKQWLEVCETKLISPSNNLIDKAKLLIGIEPEIKEKIEKKSCDDKIIAGVAIQSSGFRY
;
A
#
# COMPACT_ATOMS: atom_id res chain seq x y z
N MET A 1 28.95 -16.60 18.81
CA MET A 1 28.34 -15.29 19.10
C MET A 1 27.81 -14.70 17.80
N GLN A 2 26.78 -13.87 17.91
CA GLN A 2 25.86 -13.42 16.87
C GLN A 2 26.53 -12.58 15.77
N ASN A 3 25.98 -12.63 14.55
CA ASN A 3 25.85 -11.45 13.70
C ASN A 3 24.65 -11.60 12.77
N LYS A 4 23.47 -11.26 13.30
CA LYS A 4 22.29 -10.88 12.51
C LYS A 4 22.54 -9.49 11.93
N ALA A 5 23.21 -9.41 10.78
CA ALA A 5 23.17 -8.20 9.94
C ALA A 5 21.82 -8.16 9.23
N SER A 6 20.76 -7.85 9.99
CA SER A 6 19.40 -7.76 9.49
C SER A 6 19.25 -6.48 8.67
N ASN A 7 19.04 -6.64 7.37
CA ASN A 7 18.32 -5.75 6.43
C ASN A 7 17.90 -4.39 7.01
N LYS A 8 18.79 -3.41 6.99
CA LYS A 8 18.41 -2.00 7.03
C LYS A 8 18.30 -1.52 5.59
N ALA A 9 17.15 -1.74 4.96
CA ALA A 9 16.84 -1.04 3.72
C ALA A 9 16.85 0.47 4.03
N GLU A 10 17.79 1.21 3.45
CA GLU A 10 17.82 2.66 3.54
C GLU A 10 16.50 3.20 2.98
N LYS A 11 15.65 3.72 3.87
CA LYS A 11 14.42 4.38 3.48
C LYS A 11 14.79 5.79 3.05
N THR A 12 15.01 6.00 1.75
CA THR A 12 15.25 7.34 1.20
C THR A 12 14.02 8.21 1.47
N LEU A 13 14.13 9.11 2.45
CA LEU A 13 13.15 10.15 2.71
C LEU A 13 13.46 11.29 1.75
N THR A 14 12.69 11.42 0.67
CA THR A 14 12.76 12.58 -0.21
C THR A 14 12.01 13.74 0.43
N GLU A 15 12.73 14.68 1.03
CA GLU A 15 12.16 15.98 1.39
C GLU A 15 12.07 16.84 0.12
N ASN A 16 10.85 17.21 -0.28
CA ASN A 16 10.67 18.14 -1.38
C ASN A 16 11.01 19.56 -0.89
N ALA A 17 11.89 20.26 -1.60
CA ALA A 17 12.19 21.66 -1.31
C ALA A 17 10.93 22.53 -1.42
N VAL A 18 10.72 23.41 -0.44
CA VAL A 18 9.66 24.42 -0.47
C VAL A 18 10.18 25.62 -1.27
N ARG A 19 9.42 26.07 -2.27
CA ARG A 19 9.82 27.20 -3.12
C ARG A 19 9.42 28.52 -2.45
N GLY A 20 10.28 29.54 -2.53
CA GLY A 20 9.98 30.88 -2.04
C GLY A 20 8.86 31.58 -2.82
N ASN A 21 8.14 32.48 -2.17
CA ASN A 21 7.09 33.30 -2.77
C ASN A 21 7.65 34.26 -3.82
N ILE A 22 6.93 34.47 -4.92
CA ILE A 22 7.23 35.50 -5.91
C ILE A 22 6.31 36.69 -5.65
N LEU A 23 6.89 37.88 -5.49
CA LEU A 23 6.19 39.13 -5.23
C LEU A 23 6.42 40.11 -6.38
N ASP A 24 5.47 41.01 -6.62
CA ASP A 24 5.68 42.17 -7.50
C ASP A 24 6.55 43.25 -6.82
N ARG A 25 6.82 44.35 -7.53
CA ARG A 25 7.62 45.46 -6.99
C ARG A 25 6.97 46.17 -5.79
N ASN A 26 5.67 45.99 -5.61
CA ASN A 26 4.86 46.58 -4.54
C ASN A 26 4.63 45.59 -3.39
N GLY A 27 5.17 44.37 -3.46
CA GLY A 27 5.01 43.33 -2.45
C GLY A 27 3.75 42.47 -2.60
N ASN A 28 2.98 42.61 -3.69
CA ASN A 28 1.80 41.78 -3.95
C ASN A 28 2.22 40.38 -4.42
N ILE A 29 1.52 39.35 -3.97
CA ILE A 29 1.83 37.96 -4.32
C ILE A 29 1.52 37.71 -5.81
N LEU A 30 2.54 37.29 -6.55
CA LEU A 30 2.43 36.82 -7.93
C LEU A 30 2.41 35.28 -8.02
N ALA A 31 3.16 34.59 -7.15
CA ALA A 31 3.14 33.13 -7.05
C ALA A 31 3.47 32.64 -5.63
N ILE A 32 2.78 31.58 -5.20
CA ILE A 32 3.00 30.92 -3.91
C ILE A 32 2.99 29.39 -4.10
N ASP A 33 3.86 28.68 -3.38
CA ASP A 33 3.85 27.22 -3.36
C ASP A 33 2.70 26.73 -2.48
N LEU A 34 1.63 26.22 -3.10
CA LEU A 34 0.54 25.59 -2.36
C LEU A 34 0.93 24.14 -2.07
N ILE A 35 1.04 23.80 -0.78
CA ILE A 35 1.24 22.42 -0.34
C ILE A 35 0.00 21.60 -0.72
N GLN A 36 0.05 20.95 -1.87
CA GLN A 36 -0.99 20.06 -2.34
C GLN A 36 -0.62 18.61 -2.07
N LYS A 37 -1.63 17.76 -2.03
CA LYS A 37 -1.49 16.31 -1.86
C LYS A 37 -2.04 15.58 -3.08
N ARG A 38 -1.53 14.38 -3.29
CA ARG A 38 -2.06 13.41 -4.25
C ARG A 38 -2.22 12.06 -3.57
N VAL A 39 -3.17 11.27 -4.06
CA VAL A 39 -3.37 9.89 -3.65
C VAL A 39 -2.84 9.00 -4.76
N ASN A 40 -1.87 8.17 -4.42
CA ASN A 40 -1.29 7.17 -5.31
C ASN A 40 -1.66 5.78 -4.79
N LEU A 41 -2.11 4.94 -5.71
CA LEU A 41 -2.53 3.58 -5.46
C LEU A 41 -1.55 2.60 -6.10
N ASP A 42 -1.38 1.45 -5.48
CA ASP A 42 -0.81 0.24 -6.08
C ASP A 42 -1.93 -0.80 -6.26
N PRO A 43 -2.58 -0.82 -7.45
CA PRO A 43 -3.66 -1.75 -7.77
C PRO A 43 -3.32 -3.22 -7.53
N MET A 44 -2.05 -3.62 -7.58
CA MET A 44 -1.65 -5.03 -7.47
C MET A 44 -1.76 -5.59 -6.06
N ILE A 45 -1.68 -4.73 -5.04
CA ILE A 45 -1.64 -5.16 -3.64
C ILE A 45 -2.83 -4.64 -2.83
N ILE A 46 -3.68 -3.77 -3.41
CA ILE A 46 -4.96 -3.42 -2.80
C ILE A 46 -5.78 -4.69 -2.69
N GLN A 47 -6.34 -4.93 -1.51
CA GLN A 47 -7.18 -6.11 -1.25
C GLN A 47 -8.61 -5.86 -1.75
N ASP A 48 -9.27 -6.90 -2.27
CA ASP A 48 -10.57 -6.78 -2.92
C ASP A 48 -11.66 -6.32 -1.97
N GLU A 49 -11.57 -6.75 -0.70
CA GLU A 49 -12.46 -6.37 0.39
C GLU A 49 -12.45 -4.85 0.64
N TYR A 50 -11.34 -4.18 0.32
CA TYR A 50 -11.20 -2.75 0.48
C TYR A 50 -11.66 -1.92 -0.72
N ILE A 51 -11.95 -2.52 -1.88
CA ILE A 51 -12.30 -1.77 -3.10
C ILE A 51 -13.53 -0.86 -2.89
N PRO A 52 -14.65 -1.34 -2.32
CA PRO A 52 -15.83 -0.49 -2.11
C PRO A 52 -15.56 0.67 -1.16
N LEU A 53 -14.92 0.39 -0.01
CA LEU A 53 -14.59 1.40 1.00
C LEU A 53 -13.60 2.44 0.48
N LEU A 54 -12.66 2.02 -0.37
CA LEU A 54 -11.69 2.93 -0.98
C LEU A 54 -12.36 3.82 -2.02
N ALA A 55 -13.31 3.29 -2.81
CA ALA A 55 -14.11 4.08 -3.75
C ALA A 55 -14.90 5.17 -3.02
N GLU A 56 -15.60 4.81 -1.94
CA GLU A 56 -16.31 5.76 -1.07
C GLU A 56 -15.36 6.83 -0.50
N ALA A 57 -14.20 6.42 0.03
CA ALA A 57 -13.23 7.35 0.60
C ALA A 57 -12.68 8.34 -0.44
N LEU A 58 -12.58 7.91 -1.70
CA LEU A 58 -12.14 8.71 -2.84
C LEU A 58 -13.27 9.52 -3.51
N LEU A 59 -14.51 9.32 -3.08
CA LEU A 59 -15.70 9.89 -3.73
C LEU A 59 -15.75 9.53 -5.22
N ILE A 60 -15.59 8.24 -5.52
CA ILE A 60 -15.68 7.66 -6.88
C ILE A 60 -16.80 6.58 -6.83
N PRO A 61 -17.64 6.46 -7.86
CA PRO A 61 -18.59 5.35 -7.98
C PRO A 61 -17.88 4.00 -7.85
N ILE A 62 -18.48 3.06 -7.12
CA ILE A 62 -17.84 1.78 -6.77
C ILE A 62 -17.56 0.97 -8.04
N GLU A 63 -18.52 0.92 -8.96
CA GLU A 63 -18.43 0.17 -10.21
C GLU A 63 -17.32 0.72 -11.11
N GLU A 64 -17.27 2.05 -11.29
CA GLU A 64 -16.22 2.73 -12.06
C GLU A 64 -14.83 2.48 -11.46
N PHE A 65 -14.73 2.58 -10.13
CA PHE A 65 -13.47 2.36 -9.44
C PHE A 65 -13.00 0.91 -9.56
N LYS A 66 -13.92 -0.05 -9.40
CA LYS A 66 -13.63 -1.48 -9.52
C LYS A 66 -13.12 -1.82 -10.91
N GLU A 67 -13.81 -1.38 -11.97
CA GLU A 67 -13.40 -1.59 -13.36
C GLU A 67 -12.01 -0.97 -13.61
N THR A 68 -11.78 0.24 -13.08
CA THR A 68 -10.48 0.90 -13.20
C THR A 68 -9.37 0.08 -12.54
N ILE A 69 -9.58 -0.43 -11.32
CA ILE A 69 -8.59 -1.26 -10.62
C ILE A 69 -8.34 -2.57 -11.38
N GLU A 70 -9.38 -3.26 -11.82
CA GLU A 70 -9.26 -4.50 -12.60
C GLU A 70 -8.45 -4.29 -13.89
N ASN A 71 -8.74 -3.22 -14.64
CA ASN A 71 -7.98 -2.86 -15.84
C ASN A 71 -6.51 -2.55 -15.52
N LYS A 72 -6.23 -1.82 -14.43
CA LYS A 72 -4.85 -1.55 -14.00
C LYS A 72 -4.11 -2.83 -13.58
N ARG A 73 -4.79 -3.76 -12.92
CA ARG A 73 -4.22 -5.07 -12.54
C ARG A 73 -3.92 -5.94 -13.75
N ALA A 74 -4.83 -6.01 -14.72
CA ALA A 74 -4.63 -6.74 -15.97
C ALA A 74 -3.42 -6.23 -16.76
N ASN A 75 -3.07 -4.95 -16.58
CA ASN A 75 -1.90 -4.31 -17.18
C ASN A 75 -0.69 -4.21 -16.23
N GLU A 76 -0.69 -4.96 -15.12
CA GLU A 76 0.40 -5.04 -14.13
C GLU A 76 0.88 -3.67 -13.61
N ARG A 77 -0.03 -2.69 -13.51
CA ARG A 77 0.31 -1.32 -13.11
C ARG A 77 0.43 -1.22 -11.60
N LYS A 78 1.65 -0.97 -11.12
CA LYS A 78 1.97 -0.74 -9.69
C LYS A 78 1.73 0.68 -9.19
N TYR A 79 1.47 1.62 -10.11
CA TYR A 79 1.31 3.04 -9.78
C TYR A 79 0.10 3.62 -10.48
N PHE A 80 -0.82 4.18 -9.70
CA PHE A 80 -2.03 4.83 -10.17
C PHE A 80 -2.35 6.06 -9.32
N ILE A 81 -2.09 7.25 -9.87
CA ILE A 81 -2.47 8.52 -9.24
C ILE A 81 -3.97 8.73 -9.46
N VAL A 82 -4.77 8.40 -8.44
CA VAL A 82 -6.23 8.44 -8.51
C VAL A 82 -6.81 9.84 -8.25
N LYS A 83 -6.14 10.62 -7.40
CA LYS A 83 -6.51 12.02 -7.10
C LYS A 83 -5.25 12.87 -7.00
N LYS A 84 -5.31 14.10 -7.53
CA LYS A 84 -4.21 15.07 -7.54
C LYS A 84 -4.71 16.44 -7.06
N ASN A 85 -3.77 17.31 -6.70
CA ASN A 85 -4.04 18.70 -6.34
C ASN A 85 -5.00 18.88 -5.16
N LEU A 86 -5.01 17.91 -4.24
CA LEU A 86 -5.86 17.96 -3.05
C LEU A 86 -5.30 19.01 -2.09
N LYS A 87 -6.18 19.86 -1.56
CA LYS A 87 -5.82 20.74 -0.44
C LYS A 87 -5.51 19.87 0.78
N VAL A 88 -4.66 20.34 1.70
CA VAL A 88 -4.34 19.60 2.94
C VAL A 88 -5.61 19.33 3.78
N THR A 89 -6.62 20.18 3.65
CA THR A 89 -7.91 20.07 4.34
C THR A 89 -8.95 19.24 3.56
N ASP A 90 -8.59 18.64 2.44
CA ASP A 90 -9.53 17.90 1.60
C ASP A 90 -10.10 16.67 2.35
N PRO A 91 -11.42 16.45 2.34
CA PRO A 91 -12.05 15.35 3.08
C PRO A 91 -11.56 13.97 2.62
N ILE A 92 -11.13 13.80 1.38
CA ILE A 92 -10.58 12.53 0.86
C ILE A 92 -9.37 12.08 1.70
N LEU A 93 -8.52 13.03 2.11
CA LEU A 93 -7.34 12.71 2.93
C LEU A 93 -7.76 12.16 4.31
N LYS A 94 -8.79 12.75 4.91
CA LYS A 94 -9.34 12.31 6.20
C LYS A 94 -10.02 10.95 6.06
N ASN A 95 -10.75 10.71 4.98
CA ASN A 95 -11.43 9.43 4.73
C ASN A 95 -10.42 8.29 4.55
N ILE A 96 -9.37 8.50 3.76
CA ILE A 96 -8.28 7.51 3.60
C ILE A 96 -7.56 7.27 4.92
N ALA A 97 -7.30 8.31 5.71
CA ALA A 97 -6.69 8.15 7.03
C ALA A 97 -7.57 7.33 7.98
N LYS A 98 -8.90 7.45 7.88
CA LYS A 98 -9.85 6.64 8.64
C LYS A 98 -9.74 5.15 8.28
N LEU A 99 -9.66 4.81 6.99
CA LEU A 99 -9.50 3.41 6.53
C LEU A 99 -8.23 2.73 7.07
N LYS A 100 -7.19 3.50 7.39
CA LYS A 100 -5.95 2.97 7.98
C LYS A 100 -6.05 2.70 9.48
N GLN A 101 -7.11 3.13 10.15
CA GLN A 101 -7.30 2.91 11.59
C GLN A 101 -7.63 1.45 11.87
N LYS A 102 -7.13 0.91 13.00
CA LYS A 102 -7.33 -0.49 13.40
C LYS A 102 -8.80 -0.93 13.40
N LYS A 103 -9.72 -0.03 13.78
CA LYS A 103 -11.18 -0.27 13.78
C LYS A 103 -11.81 -0.43 12.39
N GLN A 104 -11.04 -0.24 11.32
CA GLN A 104 -11.46 -0.38 9.92
C GLN A 104 -10.65 -1.49 9.24
N TRP A 105 -9.91 -2.30 10.00
CA TRP A 105 -9.27 -3.48 9.47
C TRP A 105 -10.32 -4.47 9.05
N LEU A 106 -10.11 -5.08 7.89
CA LEU A 106 -11.00 -6.10 7.34
C LEU A 106 -10.31 -7.44 7.41
N GLU A 107 -11.09 -8.49 7.63
CA GLU A 107 -10.64 -9.86 7.45
C GLU A 107 -10.32 -10.07 5.97
N VAL A 108 -9.04 -10.28 5.66
CA VAL A 108 -8.56 -10.50 4.29
C VAL A 108 -8.00 -11.91 4.19
N CYS A 109 -8.54 -12.68 3.26
CA CYS A 109 -8.10 -14.04 3.00
C CYS A 109 -7.04 -14.09 1.90
N GLU A 110 -5.89 -14.69 2.21
CA GLU A 110 -4.83 -14.96 1.24
C GLU A 110 -4.61 -16.47 1.11
N THR A 111 -4.40 -16.93 -0.12
CA THR A 111 -3.92 -18.29 -0.39
C THR A 111 -2.40 -18.27 -0.42
N LYS A 112 -1.76 -19.07 0.44
CA LYS A 112 -0.30 -19.20 0.51
C LYS A 112 0.10 -20.64 0.23
N LEU A 113 1.15 -20.81 -0.57
CA LEU A 113 1.82 -22.09 -0.74
C LEU A 113 2.74 -22.32 0.45
N ILE A 114 2.39 -23.27 1.32
CA ILE A 114 3.19 -23.64 2.49
C ILE A 114 3.84 -25.00 2.29
N SER A 115 5.05 -25.16 2.81
CA SER A 115 5.67 -26.48 2.94
C SER A 115 5.01 -27.21 4.12
N PRO A 116 4.56 -28.46 3.94
CA PRO A 116 3.98 -29.23 5.02
C PRO A 116 5.00 -29.45 6.14
N SER A 117 4.56 -29.41 7.40
CA SER A 117 5.44 -29.70 8.54
C SER A 117 5.92 -31.16 8.54
N ASN A 118 7.11 -31.40 9.09
CA ASN A 118 7.65 -32.74 9.29
C ASN A 118 6.76 -33.55 10.25
N ASN A 119 6.36 -34.74 9.83
CA ASN A 119 5.60 -35.67 10.66
C ASN A 119 6.54 -36.44 11.60
N LEU A 120 6.01 -37.34 12.43
CA LEU A 120 6.80 -38.15 13.37
C LEU A 120 7.86 -39.01 12.67
N ILE A 121 7.56 -39.55 11.48
CA ILE A 121 8.47 -40.39 10.69
C ILE A 121 9.63 -39.54 10.13
N ASP A 122 9.33 -38.36 9.60
CA ASP A 122 10.35 -37.43 9.08
C ASP A 122 11.29 -36.99 10.19
N LYS A 123 10.75 -36.72 11.38
CA LYS A 123 11.55 -36.40 12.57
C LYS A 123 12.43 -37.59 12.99
N ALA A 124 11.91 -38.82 12.92
CA ALA A 124 12.68 -40.03 13.22
C ALA A 124 13.80 -40.26 12.19
N LYS A 125 13.54 -40.08 10.89
CA LYS A 125 14.55 -40.12 9.82
C LYS A 125 15.67 -39.13 10.09
N LEU A 126 15.34 -37.89 10.44
CA LEU A 126 16.32 -36.86 10.81
C LEU A 126 17.19 -37.25 12.01
N LEU A 127 16.63 -37.92 13.02
CA LEU A 127 17.39 -38.38 14.21
C LEU A 127 18.43 -39.44 13.87
N ILE A 128 18.18 -40.26 12.86
CA ILE A 128 19.12 -41.30 12.39
C ILE A 128 19.98 -40.84 11.19
N GLY A 129 19.98 -39.53 10.88
CA GLY A 129 20.79 -38.95 9.82
C GLY A 129 20.26 -39.14 8.39
N ILE A 130 19.00 -39.54 8.23
CA ILE A 130 18.33 -39.68 6.93
C ILE A 130 17.53 -38.41 6.63
N GLU A 131 17.74 -37.82 5.46
CA GLU A 131 16.93 -36.69 5.00
C GLU A 131 15.50 -37.14 4.64
N PRO A 132 14.46 -36.45 5.16
CA PRO A 132 13.09 -36.71 4.76
C PRO A 132 12.85 -36.25 3.32
N GLU A 133 11.90 -36.89 2.65
CA GLU A 133 11.53 -36.54 1.28
C GLU A 133 11.02 -35.10 1.19
N ILE A 134 11.38 -34.43 0.08
CA ILE A 134 10.88 -33.09 -0.21
C ILE A 134 9.38 -33.20 -0.46
N LYS A 135 8.60 -32.60 0.45
CA LYS A 135 7.14 -32.58 0.34
C LYS A 135 6.70 -31.50 -0.64
N GLU A 136 5.70 -31.84 -1.46
CA GLU A 136 5.03 -30.87 -2.31
C GLU A 136 4.41 -29.75 -1.46
N LYS A 137 4.44 -28.52 -1.99
CA LYS A 137 3.80 -27.38 -1.33
C LYS A 137 2.30 -27.53 -1.42
N ILE A 138 1.61 -27.26 -0.33
CA ILE A 138 0.15 -27.28 -0.26
C ILE A 138 -0.38 -25.85 -0.22
N GLU A 139 -1.53 -25.63 -0.85
CA GLU A 139 -2.27 -24.37 -0.72
C GLU A 139 -2.97 -24.32 0.62
N LYS A 140 -2.69 -23.27 1.39
CA LYS A 140 -3.42 -22.97 2.62
C LYS A 140 -4.01 -21.57 2.53
N LYS A 141 -5.34 -21.51 2.68
CA LYS A 141 -6.06 -20.25 2.87
C LYS A 141 -5.89 -19.79 4.33
N SER A 142 -5.45 -18.56 4.52
CA SER A 142 -5.33 -17.90 5.83
C SER A 142 -6.08 -16.58 5.76
N CYS A 143 -6.96 -16.33 6.72
CA CYS A 143 -7.72 -15.11 6.84
C CYS A 143 -7.33 -14.42 8.15
N ASP A 144 -6.97 -13.15 8.06
CA ASP A 144 -6.55 -12.36 9.22
C ASP A 144 -7.01 -10.90 9.00
N ASP A 145 -7.27 -10.19 10.10
CA ASP A 145 -7.56 -8.75 10.05
C ASP A 145 -6.33 -7.98 9.57
N LYS A 146 -6.47 -7.30 8.43
CA LYS A 146 -5.38 -6.53 7.81
C LYS A 146 -5.78 -5.09 7.58
N ILE A 147 -4.78 -4.22 7.64
CA ILE A 147 -4.88 -2.84 7.17
C ILE A 147 -4.91 -2.80 5.63
N ILE A 148 -5.60 -1.82 5.06
CA ILE A 148 -5.53 -1.54 3.63
C ILE A 148 -4.09 -1.33 3.15
N ALA A 149 -3.70 -2.08 2.13
CA ALA A 149 -2.40 -1.99 1.46
C ALA A 149 -2.50 -1.18 0.17
N GLY A 150 -1.35 -0.77 -0.39
CA GLY A 150 -1.32 -0.11 -1.70
C GLY A 150 -1.93 1.30 -1.76
N VAL A 151 -2.07 2.01 -0.62
CA VAL A 151 -2.58 3.39 -0.60
C VAL A 151 -1.57 4.36 0.01
N ALA A 152 -1.11 5.33 -0.79
CA ALA A 152 -0.16 6.35 -0.37
C ALA A 152 -0.70 7.77 -0.60
N ILE A 153 -0.66 8.61 0.45
CA ILE A 153 -0.85 10.05 0.33
C ILE A 153 0.53 10.67 0.20
N GLN A 154 0.78 11.41 -0.88
CA GLN A 154 2.06 12.04 -1.18
C GLN A 154 1.88 13.56 -1.34
N SER A 155 2.91 14.33 -1.06
CA SER A 155 2.95 15.74 -1.42
C SER A 155 3.11 15.90 -2.94
N SER A 156 2.42 16.88 -3.52
CA SER A 156 2.58 17.30 -4.91
C SER A 156 2.89 18.80 -4.92
N GLY A 157 4.00 19.20 -5.55
CA GLY A 157 4.25 20.62 -5.84
C GLY A 157 3.37 21.07 -7.00
N PHE A 158 2.78 22.26 -6.89
CA PHE A 158 1.89 22.82 -7.92
C PHE A 158 2.35 24.23 -8.31
N ARG A 159 2.17 24.59 -9.58
CA ARG A 159 2.54 25.92 -10.12
C ARG A 159 1.27 26.75 -10.29
N TYR A 160 1.26 27.94 -9.70
CA TYR A 160 0.43 29.05 -10.14
C TYR A 160 1.37 30.20 -10.51
#